data_AF-A0A965MRT0-F1
#
_entry.id   AF-A0A965MRT0-F1
#
_cell.length_a   1.000
_cell.length_b   1.000
_cell.length_c   1.000
_cell.angle_alpha   90.00
_cell.angle_beta   90.00
_cell.angle_gamma   90.00
#
_symmetry.space_group_name_H-M   'P 1'
#
loop_
_entity.id
_entity.type
_entity.pdbx_description
1 polymer ?
#
loop_
_entity_poly.entity_id
_entity_poly.type
_entity_poly.pdbx_seq_one_letter_code
_entity_poly.pdbx_strand_id
1 'polypeptide(L)'
;MKIIEKNLDKVDWELLSQNKGAIHLLEKNQDKIDWGYLSSNPNAIGLLERNLDKIDWVQLSKNPNAIHLIKNNLDKPIDFEYLSGNPSIFELDYGFLKGRMDIIREELMMKAWHPSRVIKWIEEGFDLE
;
A
#
# COMPACT_ATOMS: atom_id res chain seq x y z
N MET A 1 -19.59 0.35 -13.46
CA MET A 1 -19.60 -1.12 -13.26
C MET A 1 -20.51 -1.83 -14.27
N LYS A 2 -21.83 -1.58 -14.28
CA LYS A 2 -22.82 -2.27 -15.16
C LYS A 2 -22.53 -2.26 -16.68
N ILE A 3 -21.77 -1.30 -17.20
CA ILE A 3 -21.44 -1.24 -18.64
C ILE A 3 -20.34 -2.26 -18.99
N ILE A 4 -19.31 -2.38 -18.14
CA ILE A 4 -18.18 -3.30 -18.35
C ILE A 4 -18.65 -4.74 -18.24
N GLU A 5 -19.47 -5.06 -17.24
CA GLU A 5 -20.04 -6.41 -17.05
C GLU A 5 -20.86 -6.90 -18.25
N LYS A 6 -21.41 -5.99 -19.07
CA LYS A 6 -22.20 -6.32 -20.27
C LYS A 6 -21.36 -6.42 -21.55
N ASN A 7 -20.08 -6.06 -21.51
CA ASN A 7 -19.19 -6.00 -22.69
C ASN A 7 -17.82 -6.63 -22.37
N LEU A 8 -17.80 -7.76 -21.65
CA LEU A 8 -16.58 -8.42 -21.19
C LEU A 8 -15.65 -8.90 -22.32
N ASP A 9 -16.20 -9.06 -23.53
CA ASP A 9 -15.49 -9.41 -24.77
C ASP A 9 -14.61 -8.26 -25.29
N LYS A 10 -14.89 -7.02 -24.90
CA LYS A 10 -14.16 -5.82 -25.35
C LYS A 10 -13.21 -5.24 -24.31
N VAL A 11 -13.13 -5.90 -23.16
CA VAL A 11 -12.31 -5.45 -22.04
C VAL A 11 -10.87 -5.84 -22.28
N ASP A 12 -9.98 -4.87 -22.15
CA ASP A 12 -8.56 -5.12 -21.97
C ASP A 12 -8.32 -5.59 -20.53
N TRP A 13 -7.99 -6.88 -20.39
CA TRP A 13 -7.83 -7.51 -19.09
C TRP A 13 -6.50 -7.18 -18.41
N GLU A 14 -5.46 -6.79 -19.16
CA GLU A 14 -4.19 -6.33 -18.61
C GLU A 14 -4.39 -5.01 -17.85
N LEU A 15 -5.03 -4.04 -18.51
CA LEU A 15 -5.37 -2.75 -17.88
C LEU A 15 -6.37 -2.93 -16.73
N LEU A 16 -7.31 -3.86 -16.86
CA LEU A 16 -8.27 -4.15 -15.80
C LEU A 16 -7.60 -4.78 -14.58
N SER A 17 -6.62 -5.68 -14.76
CA SER A 17 -5.84 -6.30 -13.69
C SER A 17 -5.10 -5.27 -12.82
N GLN A 18 -4.60 -4.20 -13.44
CA GLN A 18 -3.95 -3.10 -12.70
C GLN A 18 -4.95 -2.17 -11.98
N ASN A 19 -6.23 -2.23 -12.34
CA ASN A 19 -7.24 -1.31 -11.81
C ASN A 19 -7.65 -1.68 -10.37
N LYS A 20 -7.30 -0.81 -9.43
CA LYS A 20 -7.60 -0.94 -7.99
C LYS A 20 -9.10 -1.10 -7.66
N GLY A 21 -9.99 -0.58 -8.51
CA GLY A 21 -11.44 -0.68 -8.34
C GLY A 21 -12.07 -1.92 -9.00
N ALA A 22 -11.29 -2.71 -9.73
CA ALA A 22 -11.79 -3.83 -10.53
C ALA A 22 -11.67 -5.21 -9.85
N ILE A 23 -11.16 -5.27 -8.60
CA ILE A 23 -10.90 -6.55 -7.90
C ILE A 23 -12.11 -7.49 -7.91
N HIS A 24 -13.30 -6.98 -7.57
CA HIS A 24 -14.55 -7.75 -7.60
C HIS A 24 -14.88 -8.38 -8.98
N LEU A 25 -14.46 -7.74 -10.08
CA LEU A 25 -14.69 -8.23 -11.44
C LEU A 25 -13.64 -9.28 -11.83
N LEU A 26 -12.39 -9.05 -11.41
CA LEU A 26 -11.28 -9.98 -11.59
C LEU A 26 -11.54 -11.29 -10.81
N GLU A 27 -12.06 -11.21 -9.58
CA GLU A 27 -12.44 -12.38 -8.77
C GLU A 27 -13.47 -13.30 -9.48
N LYS A 28 -14.37 -12.71 -10.29
CA LYS A 28 -15.38 -13.45 -11.06
C LYS A 28 -14.85 -14.02 -12.39
N ASN A 29 -13.69 -13.56 -12.86
CA ASN A 29 -13.14 -13.89 -14.18
C ASN A 29 -11.64 -14.21 -14.07
N GLN A 30 -11.28 -15.11 -13.15
CA GLN A 30 -9.88 -15.37 -12.80
C GLN A 30 -9.05 -15.96 -13.95
N ASP A 31 -9.72 -16.60 -14.91
CA ASP A 31 -9.13 -17.14 -16.14
C ASP A 31 -8.57 -16.06 -17.07
N LYS A 32 -9.02 -14.80 -16.91
CA LYS A 32 -8.63 -13.66 -17.75
C LYS A 32 -7.63 -12.73 -17.09
N ILE A 33 -7.31 -12.96 -15.82
CA ILE A 33 -6.41 -12.10 -15.06
C ILE A 33 -5.00 -12.17 -15.67
N ASP A 34 -4.47 -11.00 -16.04
CA ASP A 34 -3.03 -10.83 -16.15
C ASP A 34 -2.42 -10.73 -14.74
N TRP A 35 -1.64 -11.74 -14.35
CA TRP A 35 -1.07 -11.83 -13.00
C TRP A 35 0.14 -10.93 -12.79
N GLY A 36 0.83 -10.51 -13.86
CA GLY A 36 1.91 -9.54 -13.79
C GLY A 36 1.39 -8.17 -13.37
N TYR A 37 0.39 -7.66 -14.10
CA TYR A 37 -0.28 -6.41 -13.76
C TYR A 37 -1.02 -6.49 -12.42
N LEU A 38 -1.67 -7.62 -12.12
CA LEU A 38 -2.34 -7.81 -10.83
C LEU A 38 -1.34 -7.80 -9.67
N SER A 39 -0.15 -8.38 -9.82
CA SER A 39 0.87 -8.41 -8.76
C SER A 39 1.32 -7.01 -8.36
N SER A 40 1.35 -6.06 -9.30
CA SER A 40 1.62 -4.64 -9.00
C SER A 40 0.44 -3.89 -8.36
N ASN A 41 -0.77 -4.48 -8.33
CA ASN A 41 -1.99 -3.82 -7.86
C ASN A 41 -2.11 -3.87 -6.33
N PRO A 42 -2.06 -2.73 -5.62
CA PRO A 42 -2.08 -2.71 -4.15
C PRO A 42 -3.42 -3.11 -3.52
N ASN A 43 -4.50 -3.15 -4.30
CA ASN A 43 -5.81 -3.62 -3.81
C ASN A 43 -6.01 -5.14 -4.06
N ALA A 44 -5.08 -5.80 -4.76
CA ALA A 44 -5.20 -7.20 -5.13
C ALA A 44 -4.57 -8.17 -4.11
N ILE A 45 -4.03 -7.69 -3.00
CA ILE A 45 -3.29 -8.51 -2.02
C ILE A 45 -4.06 -9.76 -1.59
N GLY A 46 -5.35 -9.62 -1.24
CA GLY A 46 -6.16 -10.77 -0.83
C GLY A 46 -6.38 -11.80 -1.94
N LEU A 47 -6.34 -11.39 -3.22
CA LEU A 47 -6.42 -12.32 -4.35
C LEU A 47 -5.07 -13.00 -4.62
N LEU A 48 -3.97 -12.27 -4.46
CA LEU A 48 -2.60 -12.78 -4.60
C LEU A 48 -2.27 -13.79 -3.50
N GLU A 49 -2.66 -13.54 -2.24
CA GLU A 49 -2.48 -14.45 -1.11
C GLU A 49 -3.11 -15.84 -1.34
N ARG A 50 -4.21 -15.90 -2.09
CA ARG A 50 -4.90 -17.16 -2.42
C ARG A 50 -4.33 -17.87 -3.66
N ASN A 51 -3.40 -17.24 -4.38
CA ASN A 51 -2.87 -17.72 -5.66
C ASN A 51 -1.35 -17.46 -5.75
N LEU A 52 -0.60 -17.86 -4.71
CA LEU A 52 0.84 -17.59 -4.59
C LEU A 52 1.67 -18.15 -5.77
N ASP A 53 1.19 -19.22 -6.41
CA ASP A 53 1.80 -19.88 -7.56
C ASP A 53 1.75 -19.03 -8.84
N LYS A 54 0.83 -18.06 -8.92
CA LYS A 54 0.64 -17.20 -10.09
C LYS A 54 1.28 -15.83 -9.97
N ILE A 55 1.82 -15.51 -8.79
CA ILE A 55 2.42 -14.20 -8.52
C ILE A 55 3.63 -13.97 -9.41
N ASP A 56 3.64 -12.82 -10.09
CA ASP A 56 4.86 -12.25 -10.65
C ASP A 56 5.59 -11.48 -9.55
N TRP A 57 6.64 -12.09 -9.01
CA TRP A 57 7.39 -11.55 -7.88
C TRP A 57 8.20 -10.29 -8.22
N VAL A 58 8.59 -10.13 -9.49
CA VAL A 58 9.27 -8.92 -9.97
C VAL A 58 8.29 -7.75 -9.95
N GLN A 59 7.07 -7.93 -10.47
CA GLN A 59 6.05 -6.88 -10.40
C GLN A 59 5.51 -6.66 -8.98
N LEU A 60 5.41 -7.71 -8.17
CA LEU A 60 5.02 -7.63 -6.75
C LEU A 60 5.99 -6.73 -5.96
N SER A 61 7.27 -6.69 -6.34
CA SER A 61 8.29 -5.87 -5.66
C SER A 61 7.95 -4.36 -5.67
N LYS A 62 7.19 -3.90 -6.68
CA LYS A 62 6.68 -2.53 -6.77
C LYS A 62 5.44 -2.26 -5.90
N ASN A 63 4.79 -3.31 -5.40
CA ASN A 63 3.50 -3.20 -4.73
C ASN A 63 3.68 -2.77 -3.26
N PRO A 64 3.24 -1.55 -2.88
CA PRO A 64 3.45 -1.03 -1.53
C PRO A 64 2.68 -1.80 -0.44
N ASN A 65 1.67 -2.59 -0.82
CA ASN A 65 0.87 -3.38 0.12
C ASN A 65 1.31 -4.85 0.19
N ALA A 66 2.35 -5.25 -0.54
CA ALA A 66 2.82 -6.63 -0.62
C ALA A 66 4.07 -6.92 0.23
N ILE A 67 4.49 -5.97 1.08
CA ILE A 67 5.75 -6.08 1.84
C ILE A 67 5.77 -7.33 2.73
N HIS A 68 4.63 -7.72 3.34
CA HIS A 68 4.56 -8.93 4.15
C HIS A 68 4.71 -10.20 3.31
N LEU A 69 4.13 -10.25 2.10
CA LEU A 69 4.31 -11.36 1.17
C LEU A 69 5.77 -11.51 0.77
N ILE A 70 6.45 -10.40 0.46
CA ILE A 70 7.86 -10.40 0.09
C ILE A 70 8.73 -10.87 1.27
N LYS A 71 8.52 -10.33 2.48
CA LYS A 71 9.26 -10.74 3.69
C LYS A 71 9.18 -12.24 3.97
N ASN A 72 8.03 -12.86 3.69
CA ASN A 72 7.82 -14.29 3.92
C ASN A 72 8.30 -15.20 2.79
N ASN A 73 8.76 -14.65 1.65
CA ASN A 73 9.09 -15.41 0.44
C ASN A 73 10.38 -14.86 -0.23
N LEU A 74 11.43 -14.65 0.55
CA LEU A 74 12.71 -14.12 0.05
C LEU A 74 13.48 -15.09 -0.86
N ASP A 75 13.03 -16.34 -0.99
CA ASP A 75 13.52 -17.33 -1.95
C ASP A 75 13.05 -17.08 -3.39
N LYS A 76 12.07 -16.18 -3.58
CA LYS A 76 11.48 -15.85 -4.88
C LYS A 76 12.33 -14.82 -5.64
N PRO A 77 12.13 -14.67 -6.97
CA PRO A 77 12.84 -13.65 -7.74
C PRO A 77 12.30 -12.25 -7.41
N ILE A 78 12.74 -11.71 -6.28
CA ILE A 78 12.45 -10.35 -5.82
C ILE A 78 13.37 -9.37 -6.55
N ASP A 79 12.77 -8.33 -7.12
CA ASP A 79 13.53 -7.24 -7.73
C ASP A 79 13.87 -6.20 -6.66
N PHE A 80 15.14 -6.19 -6.25
CA PHE A 80 15.62 -5.27 -5.22
C PHE A 80 15.71 -3.81 -5.70
N GLU A 81 15.82 -3.55 -6.99
CA GLU A 81 15.77 -2.18 -7.53
C GLU A 81 14.38 -1.60 -7.29
N TYR A 82 13.33 -2.31 -7.69
CA TYR A 82 11.95 -1.90 -7.43
C TYR A 82 11.61 -1.89 -5.94
N LEU A 83 12.05 -2.89 -5.18
CA LEU A 83 11.77 -2.97 -3.75
C LEU A 83 12.43 -1.81 -2.98
N SER A 84 13.66 -1.44 -3.32
CA SER A 84 14.37 -0.33 -2.67
C SER A 84 13.71 1.03 -2.92
N GLY A 85 13.03 1.19 -4.07
CA GLY A 85 12.23 2.37 -4.38
C GLY A 85 10.83 2.36 -3.75
N ASN A 86 10.41 1.24 -3.15
CA ASN A 86 9.08 1.12 -2.54
C ASN A 86 9.11 1.73 -1.13
N PRO A 87 8.41 2.86 -0.87
CA PRO A 87 8.49 3.53 0.42
C PRO A 87 7.99 2.65 1.57
N SER A 88 7.11 1.69 1.31
CA SER A 88 6.58 0.78 2.32
C SER A 88 7.61 -0.24 2.83
N ILE A 89 8.77 -0.42 2.18
CA ILE A 89 9.81 -1.32 2.69
C ILE A 89 10.51 -0.76 3.92
N PHE A 90 10.52 0.57 4.07
CA PHE A 90 11.13 1.24 5.19
C PHE A 90 10.09 1.41 6.30
N GLU A 91 10.33 0.77 7.43
CA GLU A 91 9.59 1.07 8.65
C GLU A 91 10.24 2.29 9.32
N LEU A 92 9.40 3.23 9.77
CA LEU A 92 9.89 4.33 10.58
C LEU A 92 10.38 3.77 11.92
N ASP A 93 11.68 3.81 12.14
CA ASP A 93 12.28 3.48 13.44
C ASP A 93 11.98 4.62 14.41
N TYR A 94 10.84 4.49 15.11
CA TYR A 94 10.43 5.43 16.15
C TYR A 94 11.44 5.49 17.30
N GLY A 95 12.23 4.44 17.55
CA GLY A 95 13.27 4.44 18.58
C GLY A 95 14.44 5.35 18.19
N PHE A 96 14.93 5.20 16.97
CA PHE A 96 15.94 6.09 16.38
C PHE A 96 15.44 7.53 16.30
N LEU A 97 14.22 7.74 15.80
CA LEU A 97 13.62 9.07 15.72
C LEU A 97 13.45 9.67 17.11
N LYS A 98 12.98 8.92 18.11
CA LYS A 98 12.87 9.40 19.48
C LYS A 98 14.21 9.89 20.04
N GLY A 99 15.29 9.15 19.81
CA GLY A 99 16.63 9.58 20.23
C GLY A 99 17.10 10.89 19.57
N ARG A 100 16.74 11.14 18.30
CA ARG A 100 17.02 12.44 17.65
C ARG A 100 16.07 13.54 18.09
N MET A 101 14.82 13.19 18.33
CA MET A 101 13.77 14.12 18.76
C MET A 101 14.05 14.67 20.15
N ASP A 102 14.84 13.99 20.99
CA ASP A 102 15.29 14.51 22.29
C ASP A 102 15.99 15.87 22.18
N ILE A 103 16.72 16.12 21.09
CA ILE A 103 17.44 17.37 20.86
C ILE A 103 16.46 18.55 20.65
N ILE A 104 15.32 18.31 20.01
CA ILE A 104 14.32 19.34 19.66
C ILE A 104 13.00 19.18 20.41
N ARG A 105 12.94 18.27 21.38
CA ARG A 105 11.72 17.85 22.08
C ARG A 105 11.04 19.04 22.74
N GLU A 106 11.82 19.83 23.46
CA GLU A 106 11.32 21.01 24.18
C GLU A 106 10.78 22.07 23.21
N GLU A 107 11.52 22.38 22.14
CA GLU A 107 11.08 23.35 21.13
C GLU A 107 9.80 22.88 20.42
N LEU A 108 9.70 21.60 20.09
CA LEU A 108 8.52 21.02 19.49
C LEU A 108 7.33 21.03 20.46
N MET A 109 7.53 20.72 21.74
CA MET A 109 6.49 20.84 22.76
C MET A 109 6.01 22.29 22.85
N MET A 110 6.92 23.26 22.92
CA MET A 110 6.55 24.68 22.97
C MET A 110 5.76 25.14 21.73
N LYS A 111 6.13 24.68 20.54
CA LYS A 111 5.41 25.01 19.30
C LYS A 111 4.08 24.27 19.16
N ALA A 112 4.00 23.01 19.58
CA ALA A 112 2.79 22.21 19.54
C ALA A 112 1.75 22.73 20.54
N TRP A 113 2.19 23.00 21.77
CA TRP A 113 1.37 23.54 22.86
C TRP A 113 1.26 25.07 22.86
N HIS A 114 1.64 25.72 21.77
CA HIS A 114 1.49 27.17 21.65
C HIS A 114 0.00 27.54 21.78
N PRO A 115 -0.38 28.58 22.55
CA PRO A 115 -1.77 28.87 22.87
C PRO A 115 -2.70 28.97 21.65
N SER A 116 -2.23 29.57 20.55
CA SER A 116 -3.02 29.66 19.32
C SER A 116 -3.35 28.32 18.66
N ARG A 117 -2.52 27.29 18.84
CA ARG A 117 -2.80 25.93 18.34
C ARG A 117 -3.70 25.16 19.29
N VAL A 118 -3.48 25.30 20.59
CA VAL A 118 -4.33 24.67 21.63
C VAL A 118 -5.76 25.18 21.51
N ILE A 119 -5.96 26.49 21.33
CA ILE A 119 -7.27 27.09 21.08
C ILE A 119 -7.91 26.48 19.83
N LYS A 120 -7.15 26.36 18.74
CA LYS A 120 -7.64 25.76 17.50
C LYS A 120 -8.08 24.30 17.68
N TRP A 121 -7.36 23.51 18.46
CA TRP A 121 -7.75 22.12 18.76
C TRP A 121 -9.04 22.04 19.56
N ILE A 122 -9.24 22.92 20.54
CA ILE A 122 -10.49 23.00 21.31
C ILE A 122 -11.65 23.38 20.38
N GLU A 123 -11.45 24.34 19.47
CA GLU A 123 -12.45 24.73 18.46
C GLU A 123 -12.78 23.59 17.49
N GLU A 124 -11.81 22.73 17.18
CA GLU A 124 -11.98 21.53 16.36
C GLU A 124 -12.57 20.34 17.14
N GLY A 125 -12.85 20.50 18.44
CA GLY A 125 -13.52 19.50 19.27
C GLY A 125 -12.60 18.44 19.88
N PHE A 126 -11.29 18.70 19.95
CA PHE A 126 -10.35 17.83 20.67
C PHE A 126 -10.41 18.08 22.18
N ASP A 127 -10.44 16.99 22.95
CA ASP A 127 -10.33 17.03 24.40
C ASP A 127 -8.85 16.98 24.83
N LEU A 128 -8.51 17.68 25.91
CA LEU A 128 -7.12 17.88 26.37
C LEU A 128 -6.81 17.13 27.66
N GLU A 129 -7.69 16.22 28.09
CA GLU A 129 -7.53 15.33 29.25
C GLU A 129 -6.65 14.09 28.99
#